data_AF-A0A800IH25-F1
#
_entry.id   AF-A0A800IH25-F1
#
_cell.length_a   1.000
_cell.length_b   1.000
_cell.length_c   1.000
_cell.angle_alpha   90.00
_cell.angle_beta   90.00
_cell.angle_gamma   90.00
#
_symmetry.space_group_name_H-M   'P 1'
#
loop_
_entity.id
_entity.type
_entity.pdbx_description
1 polymer ?
#
loop_
_entity_poly.entity_id
_entity_poly.type
_entity_poly.pdbx_seq_one_letter_code
_entity_poly.pdbx_strand_id
1 'polypeptide(L)'
;MTQVSTMQSDQVLKSLRAGVVPADHIDLIQVGRAGEQATLAKDILHISKGGSSVRFVTGAYGTGKTFIGELTRQQGIKQGLVVASAALSPDKRLQARTGETRNLYSALVRSFSTKTRPDGTALVNIVERFILTTLREAHVSNVGPEQHIAHRLRDFEELAGGF
;
A
#
# COMPACT_ATOMS: atom_id res chain seq x y z
N MET A 1 19.85 -16.68 11.47
CA MET A 1 18.70 -17.60 11.26
C MET A 1 17.52 -17.02 12.01
N THR A 2 16.44 -16.69 11.31
CA THR A 2 15.21 -16.16 11.91
C THR A 2 14.54 -17.28 12.71
N GLN A 3 14.31 -17.10 14.01
CA GLN A 3 13.54 -18.06 14.79
C GLN A 3 12.06 -17.95 14.41
N VAL A 4 11.49 -19.06 13.94
CA VAL A 4 10.09 -19.17 13.53
C VAL A 4 9.33 -19.91 14.62
N SER A 5 8.19 -19.36 15.08
CA SER A 5 7.37 -20.06 16.06
C SER A 5 6.60 -21.21 15.42
N THR A 6 6.25 -22.24 16.21
CA THR A 6 5.48 -23.39 15.74
C THR A 6 4.15 -22.98 15.11
N MET A 7 3.48 -21.97 15.68
CA MET A 7 2.23 -21.42 15.16
C MET A 7 2.41 -20.78 13.77
N GLN A 8 3.47 -20.00 13.58
CA GLN A 8 3.76 -19.34 12.30
C GLN A 8 4.02 -20.38 11.20
N SER A 9 4.81 -21.41 11.52
CA SER A 9 5.06 -22.54 10.62
C SER A 9 3.78 -23.27 10.21
N ASP A 10 2.90 -23.56 11.17
CA ASP A 10 1.63 -24.25 10.90
C ASP A 10 0.70 -23.45 9.97
N GLN A 11 0.64 -22.13 10.16
CA GLN A 11 -0.20 -21.26 9.33
C GLN A 11 0.29 -21.22 7.88
N VAL A 12 1.61 -21.11 7.68
CA VAL A 12 2.23 -21.17 6.35
C VAL A 12 1.97 -22.53 5.68
N LEU A 13 2.17 -23.63 6.40
CA LEU A 13 1.97 -24.98 5.87
C LEU A 13 0.51 -25.24 5.48
N LYS A 14 -0.47 -24.72 6.23
CA LYS A 14 -1.90 -24.84 5.90
C LYS A 14 -2.24 -24.14 4.58
N SER A 15 -1.77 -22.91 4.37
CA SER A 15 -1.99 -22.17 3.12
C SER A 15 -1.38 -22.89 1.92
N LEU A 16 -0.13 -23.36 2.05
CA LEU A 16 0.55 -24.10 0.98
C LEU A 16 -0.16 -25.41 0.62
N ARG A 17 -0.64 -26.17 1.61
CA ARG A 17 -1.42 -27.41 1.38
C ARG A 17 -2.73 -27.15 0.65
N ALA A 18 -3.34 -25.98 0.85
CA ALA A 18 -4.55 -25.57 0.14
C ALA A 18 -4.27 -24.98 -1.26
N GLY A 19 -3.01 -24.95 -1.71
CA GLY A 19 -2.63 -24.40 -3.01
C GLY A 19 -2.70 -22.87 -3.10
N VAL A 20 -2.75 -22.19 -1.94
CA VAL A 20 -2.83 -20.72 -1.87
C VAL A 20 -1.56 -20.13 -1.27
N VAL A 21 -1.24 -18.90 -1.68
CA VAL A 21 -0.12 -18.14 -1.10
C VAL A 21 -0.49 -17.77 0.35
N PRO A 22 0.39 -18.01 1.35
CA PRO A 22 0.16 -17.57 2.72
C PRO A 22 -0.10 -16.07 2.81
N ALA A 23 -1.15 -15.68 3.52
CA ALA A 23 -1.46 -14.27 3.79
C ALA A 23 -0.40 -13.64 4.72
N ASP A 24 0.05 -14.42 5.71
CA ASP A 24 1.07 -14.04 6.69
C ASP A 24 2.36 -14.85 6.48
N HIS A 25 3.49 -14.31 6.95
CA HIS A 25 4.78 -15.00 6.99
C HIS A 25 5.30 -15.48 5.61
N ILE A 26 4.90 -14.78 4.55
CA ILE A 26 5.33 -15.03 3.18
C ILE A 26 6.86 -14.92 2.99
N ASP A 27 7.53 -14.18 3.88
CA ASP A 27 8.97 -14.03 3.95
C ASP A 27 9.69 -15.34 4.31
N LEU A 28 9.01 -16.29 4.95
CA LEU A 28 9.58 -17.60 5.32
C LEU A 28 9.71 -18.56 4.13
N ILE A 29 8.92 -18.37 3.08
CA ILE A 29 8.90 -19.22 1.87
C ILE A 29 9.56 -18.52 0.67
N GLN A 30 10.25 -17.42 0.93
CA GLN A 30 10.78 -16.54 -0.09
C GLN A 30 12.08 -17.11 -0.67
N VAL A 31 11.98 -17.93 -1.72
CA VAL A 31 13.14 -18.56 -2.36
C VAL A 31 13.54 -17.82 -3.65
N GLY A 32 14.84 -17.55 -3.82
CA GLY A 32 15.43 -17.25 -5.12
C GLY A 32 15.21 -15.87 -5.72
N ARG A 33 14.96 -14.82 -4.90
CA ARG A 33 14.64 -13.45 -5.38
C ARG A 33 15.37 -12.32 -4.65
N ALA A 34 16.59 -12.57 -4.18
CA ALA A 34 17.33 -11.59 -3.39
C ALA A 34 17.57 -10.28 -4.18
N GLY A 35 17.80 -10.37 -5.50
CA GLY A 35 18.01 -9.21 -6.36
C GLY A 35 16.76 -8.34 -6.52
N GLU A 36 15.61 -8.95 -6.82
CA GLU A 36 14.35 -8.21 -6.94
C GLU A 36 13.94 -7.58 -5.61
N GLN A 37 14.11 -8.30 -4.50
CA GLN A 37 13.83 -7.77 -3.16
C GLN A 37 14.71 -6.58 -2.80
N ALA A 38 16.03 -6.70 -3.02
CA ALA A 38 16.95 -5.61 -2.75
C ALA A 38 16.61 -4.36 -3.58
N THR A 39 16.12 -4.57 -4.80
CA THR A 39 15.66 -3.49 -5.69
C THR A 39 14.39 -2.83 -5.15
N LEU A 40 13.36 -3.62 -4.84
CA LEU A 40 12.09 -3.13 -4.32
C LEU A 40 12.25 -2.44 -2.96
N ALA A 41 13.12 -2.95 -2.09
CA ALA A 41 13.43 -2.33 -0.81
C ALA A 41 14.08 -0.94 -0.98
N LYS A 42 14.96 -0.77 -1.97
CA LYS A 42 15.54 0.54 -2.31
C LYS A 42 14.48 1.50 -2.82
N ASP A 43 13.57 1.02 -3.67
CA ASP A 43 12.47 1.84 -4.20
C ASP A 43 11.53 2.30 -3.07
N ILE A 44 11.13 1.39 -2.18
CA ILE A 44 10.29 1.71 -1.02
C ILE A 44 10.97 2.76 -0.13
N LEU A 45 12.28 2.63 0.11
CA LEU A 45 13.05 3.61 0.89
C LEU A 45 13.17 4.95 0.17
N HIS A 46 13.24 4.96 -1.17
CA HIS A 46 13.24 6.19 -1.94
C HIS A 46 11.89 6.91 -1.87
N ILE A 47 10.79 6.15 -2.02
CA ILE A 47 9.41 6.64 -1.90
C ILE A 47 9.15 7.19 -0.49
N SER A 48 9.61 6.52 0.56
CA SER A 48 9.41 7.00 1.94
C SER A 48 10.11 8.32 2.26
N LYS A 49 11.07 8.74 1.43
CA LYS A 49 11.77 10.02 1.50
C LYS A 49 11.18 11.10 0.59
N GLY A 50 10.02 10.85 -0.01
CA GLY A 50 9.34 11.79 -0.92
C GLY A 50 9.70 11.61 -2.40
N GLY A 51 10.44 10.55 -2.75
CA GLY A 51 10.73 10.19 -4.14
C GLY A 51 9.55 9.47 -4.84
N SER A 52 9.73 9.18 -6.12
CA SER A 52 8.78 8.38 -6.90
C SER A 52 9.52 7.34 -7.75
N SER A 53 8.86 6.22 -8.02
CA SER A 53 9.43 5.15 -8.85
C SER A 53 8.32 4.37 -9.54
N VAL A 54 8.58 3.91 -10.76
CA VAL A 54 7.68 3.02 -11.51
C VAL A 54 8.44 1.76 -11.88
N ARG A 55 7.80 0.60 -11.68
CA ARG A 55 8.37 -0.72 -11.98
C ARG A 55 7.39 -1.55 -12.81
N PHE A 56 7.93 -2.24 -13.81
CA PHE A 56 7.21 -3.24 -14.58
C PHE A 56 7.80 -4.62 -14.27
N VAL A 57 7.00 -5.50 -13.70
CA VAL A 57 7.40 -6.87 -13.36
C VAL A 57 6.84 -7.81 -14.42
N THR A 58 7.72 -8.37 -15.26
CA THR A 58 7.36 -9.24 -16.39
C THR A 58 7.79 -10.69 -16.13
N GLY A 59 7.20 -11.64 -16.87
CA GLY A 59 7.52 -13.07 -16.75
C GLY A 59 6.34 -13.97 -17.14
N ALA A 60 6.61 -15.26 -17.36
CA ALA A 60 5.61 -16.26 -17.75
C ALA A 60 4.51 -16.46 -16.66
N TYR A 61 3.41 -17.11 -17.02
CA TYR A 61 2.38 -17.47 -16.03
C TYR A 61 2.96 -18.37 -14.94
N GLY A 62 2.51 -18.20 -13.69
CA GLY A 62 3.03 -18.97 -12.56
C GLY A 62 4.41 -18.54 -12.03
N THR A 63 5.10 -17.57 -12.65
CA THR A 63 6.43 -17.11 -12.20
C THR A 63 6.37 -16.17 -10.98
N GLY A 64 5.28 -16.13 -10.22
CA GLY A 64 5.22 -15.35 -8.96
C GLY A 64 5.13 -13.83 -9.10
N LYS A 65 4.60 -13.29 -10.20
CA LYS A 65 4.40 -11.83 -10.36
C LYS A 65 3.44 -11.25 -9.30
N THR A 66 2.32 -11.93 -9.07
CA THR A 66 1.35 -11.55 -8.00
C THR A 66 2.01 -11.61 -6.63
N PHE A 67 2.85 -12.62 -6.40
CA PHE A 67 3.63 -12.78 -5.17
C PHE A 67 4.60 -11.61 -4.95
N ILE A 68 5.28 -11.11 -6.00
CA ILE A 68 6.11 -9.89 -5.92
C ILE A 68 5.27 -8.67 -5.52
N GLY A 69 4.08 -8.50 -6.11
CA GLY A 69 3.17 -7.41 -5.76
C GLY A 69 2.79 -7.46 -4.28
N GLU A 70 2.44 -8.65 -3.78
CA GLU A 70 2.08 -8.85 -2.38
C GLU A 70 3.24 -8.61 -1.41
N LEU A 71 4.45 -9.09 -1.75
CA LEU A 71 5.65 -8.79 -0.97
C LEU A 71 5.94 -7.29 -0.88
N THR A 72 5.83 -6.59 -2.01
CA THR A 72 6.03 -5.14 -2.08
C THR A 72 5.00 -4.44 -1.19
N ARG A 73 3.74 -4.89 -1.22
CA ARG A 73 2.66 -4.37 -0.37
C ARG A 73 3.00 -4.53 1.11
N GLN A 74 3.39 -5.73 1.53
CA GLN A 74 3.75 -6.00 2.93
C GLN A 74 4.95 -5.18 3.40
N GLN A 75 5.99 -5.06 2.56
CA GLN A 75 7.16 -4.26 2.89
C GLN A 75 6.83 -2.77 2.99
N GLY A 76 6.01 -2.23 2.08
CA GLY A 76 5.54 -0.84 2.14
C GLY A 76 4.77 -0.55 3.44
N ILE A 77 3.84 -1.44 3.81
CA ILE A 77 3.09 -1.34 5.06
C ILE A 77 4.03 -1.40 6.28
N LYS A 78 5.00 -2.32 6.29
CA LYS A 78 6.00 -2.44 7.38
C LYS A 78 6.84 -1.17 7.54
N GLN A 79 7.11 -0.46 6.43
CA GLN A 79 7.83 0.83 6.42
C GLN A 79 6.93 2.03 6.76
N GLY A 80 5.67 1.81 7.14
CA GLY A 80 4.76 2.88 7.56
C GLY A 80 4.11 3.65 6.41
N LEU A 81 4.19 3.14 5.18
CA LEU A 81 3.51 3.73 4.03
C LEU A 81 2.03 3.34 3.99
N VAL A 82 1.23 4.18 3.33
CA VAL A 82 -0.09 3.81 2.83
C VAL A 82 0.12 3.06 1.51
N VAL A 83 -0.47 1.86 1.39
CA VAL A 83 -0.36 1.08 0.15
C VAL A 83 -1.75 0.83 -0.43
N ALA A 84 -1.87 0.97 -1.75
CA ALA A 84 -3.06 0.65 -2.53
C ALA A 84 -2.74 -0.47 -3.53
N SER A 85 -3.71 -1.34 -3.81
CA SER A 85 -3.57 -2.40 -4.81
C SER A 85 -4.91 -2.68 -5.50
N ALA A 86 -4.88 -2.93 -6.80
CA ALA A 86 -6.05 -3.37 -7.56
C ALA A 86 -5.60 -4.24 -8.74
N ALA A 87 -6.39 -5.27 -9.05
CA ALA A 87 -6.24 -6.00 -10.29
C ALA A 87 -6.88 -5.21 -11.44
N LEU A 88 -6.15 -5.08 -12.55
CA LEU A 88 -6.71 -4.55 -13.78
C LEU A 88 -7.64 -5.57 -14.41
N SER A 89 -8.76 -5.09 -14.95
CA SER A 89 -9.80 -5.89 -15.59
C SER A 89 -10.49 -5.06 -16.68
N PRO A 90 -11.36 -5.64 -17.53
CA PRO A 90 -12.10 -4.87 -18.53
C PRO A 90 -12.86 -3.67 -17.95
N ASP A 91 -13.39 -3.79 -16.73
CA ASP A 91 -14.15 -2.77 -15.99
C ASP A 91 -13.27 -1.86 -15.10
N LYS A 92 -11.95 -2.10 -15.00
CA LYS A 92 -10.99 -1.33 -14.21
C LYS A 92 -9.69 -1.12 -14.99
N ARG A 93 -9.58 0.03 -15.66
CA ARG A 93 -8.45 0.35 -16.55
C ARG A 93 -7.91 1.75 -16.28
N LEU A 94 -6.62 1.95 -16.55
CA LEU A 94 -5.94 3.24 -16.35
C LEU A 94 -6.47 4.34 -17.30
N GLN A 95 -6.87 3.95 -18.51
CA GLN A 95 -7.42 4.85 -19.50
C GLN A 95 -8.68 4.23 -20.11
N ALA A 96 -9.79 4.94 -19.97
CA ALA A 96 -11.07 4.61 -20.58
C ALA A 96 -11.83 5.91 -20.89
N ARG A 97 -12.73 5.85 -21.86
CA ARG A 97 -13.64 6.97 -22.20
C ARG A 97 -14.91 6.99 -21.33
N THR A 98 -15.04 6.01 -20.44
CA THR A 98 -16.22 5.68 -19.65
C THR A 98 -15.83 5.48 -18.18
N GLY A 99 -16.74 4.99 -17.34
CA GLY A 99 -16.57 4.93 -15.88
C GLY A 99 -15.50 3.96 -15.35
N GLU A 100 -14.83 3.18 -16.19
CA GLU A 100 -13.86 2.16 -15.78
C GLU A 100 -12.62 2.76 -15.11
N THR A 101 -12.18 3.94 -15.53
CA THR A 101 -11.11 4.68 -14.86
C THR A 101 -11.51 5.01 -13.42
N ARG A 102 -12.75 5.49 -13.23
CA ARG A 102 -13.30 5.78 -11.90
C ARG A 102 -13.43 4.51 -11.06
N ASN A 103 -13.80 3.39 -11.66
CA ASN A 103 -13.88 2.10 -10.97
C ASN A 103 -12.50 1.64 -10.45
N LEU A 104 -11.44 1.82 -11.25
CA LEU A 104 -10.08 1.50 -10.84
C LEU A 104 -9.64 2.36 -9.64
N TYR A 105 -9.81 3.68 -9.70
CA TYR A 105 -9.47 4.56 -8.58
C TYR A 105 -10.31 4.27 -7.34
N SER A 106 -11.61 3.98 -7.51
CA SER A 106 -12.48 3.58 -6.39
C SER A 106 -11.99 2.27 -5.75
N ALA A 107 -11.53 1.30 -6.56
CA ALA A 107 -10.97 0.06 -6.05
C ALA A 107 -9.64 0.28 -5.31
N LEU A 108 -8.76 1.14 -5.82
CA LEU A 108 -7.50 1.50 -5.18
C LEU A 108 -7.72 2.19 -3.82
N VAL A 109 -8.64 3.16 -3.76
CA VAL A 109 -8.95 3.87 -2.51
C VAL A 109 -9.55 2.91 -1.48
N ARG A 110 -10.42 1.99 -1.90
CA ARG A 110 -10.98 0.96 -1.00
C ARG A 110 -9.92 -0.01 -0.47
N SER A 111 -8.85 -0.26 -1.24
CA SER A 111 -7.77 -1.16 -0.85
C SER A 111 -6.64 -0.50 -0.05
N PHE A 112 -6.76 0.79 0.28
CA PHE A 112 -5.81 1.48 1.15
C PHE A 112 -5.55 0.68 2.42
N SER A 113 -4.29 0.36 2.64
CA SER A 113 -3.81 -0.45 3.74
C SER A 113 -2.70 0.31 4.46
N THR A 114 -2.65 0.17 5.78
CA THR A 114 -1.64 0.78 6.65
C THR A 114 -1.18 -0.23 7.70
N LYS A 115 -0.15 0.12 8.48
CA LYS A 115 0.37 -0.76 9.55
C LYS A 115 -0.69 -1.14 10.59
N THR A 116 -1.66 -0.27 10.86
CA THR A 116 -2.76 -0.52 11.82
C THR A 116 -3.98 -1.18 11.19
N ARG A 117 -4.10 -1.14 9.86
CA ARG A 117 -5.19 -1.72 9.06
C ARG A 117 -4.61 -2.37 7.79
N PRO A 118 -4.01 -3.57 7.88
CA PRO A 118 -3.33 -4.20 6.76
C PRO A 118 -4.28 -4.82 5.72
N ASP A 119 -5.55 -5.04 6.08
CA ASP A 119 -6.55 -5.75 5.24
C ASP A 119 -7.35 -4.83 4.31
N GLY A 120 -6.99 -3.55 4.21
CA GLY A 120 -7.69 -2.55 3.40
C GLY A 120 -8.60 -1.62 4.20
N THR A 121 -9.38 -0.78 3.51
CA THR A 121 -10.32 0.21 4.09
C THR A 121 -9.70 1.22 5.07
N ALA A 122 -8.39 1.47 4.96
CA ALA A 122 -7.67 2.34 5.88
C ALA A 122 -7.98 3.84 5.69
N LEU A 123 -8.70 4.23 4.63
CA LEU A 123 -8.99 5.64 4.33
C LEU A 123 -9.59 6.39 5.54
N VAL A 124 -10.60 5.80 6.19
CA VAL A 124 -11.25 6.43 7.36
C VAL A 124 -10.23 6.69 8.47
N ASN A 125 -9.39 5.69 8.79
CA ASN A 125 -8.36 5.82 9.82
C ASN A 125 -7.29 6.85 9.44
N ILE A 126 -6.94 6.95 8.14
CA ILE A 126 -6.01 7.96 7.64
C ILE A 126 -6.58 9.37 7.85
N VAL A 127 -7.85 9.57 7.47
CA VAL A 127 -8.55 10.86 7.62
C VAL A 127 -8.73 11.22 9.09
N GLU A 128 -9.17 10.30 9.94
CA GLU A 128 -9.30 10.52 11.38
C GLU A 128 -7.97 10.92 12.01
N ARG A 129 -6.90 10.19 11.68
CA ARG A 129 -5.55 10.51 12.17
C ARG A 129 -5.09 11.89 11.70
N PHE A 130 -5.35 12.24 10.45
CA PHE A 130 -5.05 13.57 9.91
C PHE A 130 -5.80 14.67 10.68
N ILE A 131 -7.10 14.51 10.89
CA ILE A 131 -7.93 15.48 11.61
C ILE A 131 -7.41 15.63 13.05
N LEU A 132 -7.27 14.54 13.79
CA LEU A 132 -6.82 14.58 15.20
C LEU A 132 -5.42 15.18 15.35
N THR A 133 -4.51 14.89 14.43
CA THR A 133 -3.16 15.45 14.45
C THR A 133 -3.20 16.95 14.16
N THR A 134 -3.96 17.37 13.15
CA THR A 134 -4.11 18.77 12.78
C THR A 134 -4.78 19.59 13.88
N LEU A 135 -5.81 19.07 14.53
CA LEU A 135 -6.46 19.72 15.67
C LEU A 135 -5.49 19.94 16.84
N ARG A 136 -4.64 18.95 17.12
CA ARG A 136 -3.61 19.06 18.17
C ARG A 136 -2.57 20.12 17.83
N GLU A 137 -2.07 20.14 16.60
CA GLU A 137 -1.12 21.14 16.12
C GLU A 137 -1.70 22.57 16.15
N ALA A 138 -2.97 22.72 15.74
CA ALA A 138 -3.68 23.99 15.77
C ALA A 138 -3.81 24.53 17.20
N HIS A 139 -4.13 23.65 18.16
CA HIS A 139 -4.20 24.00 19.58
C HIS A 139 -2.84 24.46 20.13
N VAL A 140 -1.75 23.74 19.82
CA VAL A 140 -0.38 24.11 20.23
C VAL A 140 0.05 25.45 19.60
N SER A 141 -0.37 25.71 18.37
CA SER A 141 0.00 26.93 17.63
C SER A 141 -0.93 28.11 17.91
N ASN A 142 -1.97 27.92 18.72
CA ASN A 142 -3.03 28.90 19.00
C ASN A 142 -3.70 29.48 17.72
N VAL A 143 -3.90 28.63 16.71
CA VAL A 143 -4.57 28.97 15.45
C VAL A 143 -5.93 28.27 15.38
N GLY A 144 -6.89 28.88 14.70
CA GLY A 144 -8.20 28.27 14.46
C GLY A 144 -8.08 26.92 13.74
N PRO A 145 -8.77 25.85 14.20
CA PRO A 145 -8.75 24.53 13.58
C PRO A 145 -9.02 24.52 12.06
N GLU A 146 -10.04 25.26 11.62
CA GLU A 146 -10.42 25.34 10.21
C GLU A 146 -9.32 25.94 9.35
N GLN A 147 -8.69 27.02 9.83
CA GLN A 147 -7.59 27.68 9.14
C GLN A 147 -6.38 26.76 9.01
N HIS A 148 -6.06 26.00 10.06
CA HIS A 148 -4.92 25.06 10.04
C HIS A 148 -5.20 23.85 9.15
N ILE A 149 -6.42 23.32 9.16
CA ILE A 149 -6.85 22.25 8.23
C ILE A 149 -6.75 22.74 6.78
N ALA A 150 -7.33 23.90 6.46
CA ALA A 150 -7.28 24.47 5.12
C ALA A 150 -5.83 24.71 4.67
N HIS A 151 -4.98 25.20 5.58
CA HIS A 151 -3.56 25.39 5.28
C HIS A 151 -2.85 24.08 4.92
N ARG A 152 -3.08 23.00 5.68
CA ARG A 152 -2.48 21.68 5.40
C ARG A 152 -3.03 20.99 4.16
N LEU A 153 -4.23 21.35 3.72
CA LEU A 153 -4.86 20.78 2.53
C LEU A 153 -4.56 21.58 1.24
N ARG A 154 -3.90 22.74 1.34
CA ARG A 154 -3.62 23.61 0.20
C ARG A 154 -2.90 22.89 -0.95
N ASP A 155 -1.93 22.04 -0.64
CA ASP A 155 -1.19 21.27 -1.65
C ASP A 155 -2.11 20.36 -2.49
N PHE A 156 -3.23 19.88 -1.91
CA PHE A 156 -4.22 19.08 -2.65
C PHE A 156 -5.12 19.93 -3.56
N GLU A 157 -5.39 21.18 -3.19
CA GLU A 157 -6.17 22.11 -4.00
C GLU A 157 -5.39 22.53 -5.26
N GLU A 158 -4.08 22.73 -5.13
CA GLU A 158 -3.20 23.01 -6.28
C GLU A 158 -3.13 21.83 -7.25
N LEU A 159 -3.17 20.59 -6.73
CA LEU A 159 -3.17 19.36 -7.54
C LEU A 159 -4.52 19.04 -8.20
N ALA A 160 -5.63 19.63 -7.72
CA ALA A 160 -6.94 19.50 -8.35
C ALA A 160 -7.09 20.39 -9.61
N GLY A 161 -6.11 21.27 -9.88
CA GLY A 161 -6.02 22.08 -11.09
C GLY A 161 -5.51 21.30 -12.31
N GLY A 162 -6.33 20.39 -12.83
CA GLY A 162 -6.03 19.65 -14.05
C GLY A 162 -7.29 19.21 -14.80
N PHE A 163 -7.76 20.09 -15.69
CA PHE A 163 -8.76 19.94 -16.78
C PHE A 163 -10.01 19.09 -16.54
#